data_AF-A0A1G2YB03-F1
#
_entry.id   AF-A0A1G2YB03-F1
#
_cell.length_a   1.000
_cell.length_b   1.000
_cell.length_c   1.000
_cell.angle_alpha   90.00
_cell.angle_beta   90.00
_cell.angle_gamma   90.00
#
_symmetry.space_group_name_H-M   'P 1'
#
loop_
_entity.id
_entity.type
_entity.pdbx_description
1 polymer ?
#
loop_
_entity_poly.entity_id
_entity_poly.type
_entity_poly.pdbx_seq_one_letter_code
_entity_poly.pdbx_strand_id
1 'polypeptide(L)'
;MIVQEKTRRDGTSYTEKNCRFCKSWIEFRIMGLPSITFSNWMPWTNRIKISGIGKPGLYALAHFVKPPSTVDLQTQEIIYVGETCDQSLRQRWGQFHRCAFEGKKGHSGGITYWKLFGGKTIDQLFVAGFPVDGLSDELSPLFIRYVKRKLILEYAVKWGIAPKCNLK
;
A
#
# COMPACT_ATOMS: atom_id res chain seq x y z
N MET A 1 -1.50 -39.35 -18.06
CA MET A 1 -1.48 -38.06 -18.77
C MET A 1 -2.36 -38.23 -20.00
N ILE A 2 -3.50 -37.53 -20.11
CA ILE A 2 -4.41 -37.68 -21.27
C ILE A 2 -4.12 -36.52 -22.22
N VAL A 3 -3.51 -36.83 -23.36
CA VAL A 3 -3.32 -35.88 -24.46
C VAL A 3 -4.51 -36.05 -25.39
N GLN A 4 -5.28 -34.99 -25.61
CA GLN A 4 -6.31 -34.96 -26.65
C GLN A 4 -5.81 -34.09 -27.79
N GLU A 5 -5.85 -34.65 -28.99
CA GLU A 5 -5.50 -33.94 -30.22
C GLU A 5 -6.72 -33.14 -30.67
N LYS A 6 -6.52 -31.84 -30.94
CA LYS A 6 -7.55 -30.99 -31.54
C LYS A 6 -7.01 -30.34 -32.80
N THR A 7 -7.87 -30.26 -33.80
CA THR A 7 -7.62 -29.63 -35.09
C THR A 7 -8.35 -28.29 -35.15
N ARG A 8 -7.64 -27.25 -35.59
CA ARG A 8 -8.23 -25.95 -35.90
C ARG A 8 -9.07 -26.06 -37.19
N ARG A 9 -9.95 -25.07 -37.42
CA ARG A 9 -10.78 -25.00 -38.65
C ARG A 9 -9.95 -24.83 -39.93
N ASP A 10 -8.69 -24.44 -39.82
CA ASP A 10 -7.73 -24.31 -40.92
C ASP A 10 -6.91 -25.60 -41.17
N GLY A 11 -7.23 -26.70 -40.47
CA GLY A 11 -6.58 -28.00 -40.64
C GLY A 11 -5.25 -28.15 -39.87
N THR A 12 -4.78 -27.13 -39.15
CA THR A 12 -3.59 -27.29 -38.29
C THR A 12 -3.92 -28.03 -37.00
N SER A 13 -3.19 -29.10 -36.71
CA SER A 13 -3.25 -29.83 -35.44
C SER A 13 -2.38 -29.14 -34.39
N TYR A 14 -2.89 -29.05 -33.16
CA TYR A 14 -2.08 -28.61 -32.02
C TYR A 14 -2.40 -29.47 -30.80
N THR A 15 -1.36 -29.78 -30.03
CA THR A 15 -1.48 -30.51 -28.78
C THR A 15 -1.86 -29.56 -27.65
N GLU A 16 -3.14 -29.53 -27.28
CA GLU A 16 -3.62 -28.80 -26.11
C GLU A 16 -3.18 -29.57 -24.85
N LYS A 17 -2.06 -29.15 -24.24
CA LYS A 17 -1.67 -29.66 -22.91
C LYS A 17 -2.67 -29.13 -21.89
N ASN A 18 -3.66 -29.96 -21.55
CA ASN A 18 -4.56 -29.75 -20.42
C ASN A 18 -3.76 -29.76 -19.11
N CYS A 19 -3.16 -28.62 -18.78
CA CYS A 19 -2.52 -28.39 -17.50
C CYS A 19 -3.63 -28.36 -16.44
N ARG A 20 -3.83 -29.48 -15.75
CA ARG A 20 -4.70 -29.57 -14.56
C ARG A 20 -4.24 -28.67 -13.39
N PHE A 21 -3.21 -27.84 -13.60
CA PHE A 21 -2.60 -26.93 -12.62
C PHE A 21 -2.97 -25.44 -12.77
N CYS A 22 -3.93 -25.10 -13.63
CA CYS A 22 -4.33 -23.70 -13.84
C CYS A 22 -5.66 -23.28 -13.18
N LYS A 23 -6.26 -24.12 -12.32
CA LYS A 23 -7.50 -23.78 -11.59
C LYS A 23 -7.35 -23.63 -10.07
N SER A 24 -6.17 -23.21 -9.60
CA SER A 24 -5.99 -22.79 -8.20
C SER A 24 -4.82 -21.81 -8.06
N TRP A 25 -4.96 -20.62 -8.64
CA TRP A 25 -4.02 -19.51 -8.46
C TRP A 25 -4.57 -18.39 -7.57
N ILE A 26 -5.72 -18.60 -6.93
CA ILE A 26 -6.47 -17.53 -6.24
C ILE A 26 -6.31 -17.52 -4.72
N GLU A 27 -5.75 -18.55 -4.06
CA GLU A 27 -5.51 -18.49 -2.61
C GLU A 27 -4.17 -19.12 -2.21
N PHE A 28 -3.06 -18.60 -2.73
CA PHE A 28 -1.77 -18.88 -2.10
C PHE A 28 -1.64 -18.01 -0.84
N ARG A 29 -2.28 -18.46 0.25
CA ARG A 29 -1.93 -18.00 1.60
C ARG A 29 -0.49 -18.48 1.84
N ILE A 30 0.50 -17.63 1.59
CA ILE A 30 1.90 -17.92 1.96
C ILE A 30 1.88 -18.16 3.48
N MET A 31 1.97 -19.43 3.88
CA MET A 31 2.02 -19.82 5.28
C MET A 31 3.16 -19.05 5.95
N GLY A 32 2.84 -18.16 6.89
CA GLY A 32 3.82 -17.40 7.67
C GLY A 32 3.88 -15.89 7.41
N LEU A 33 3.19 -15.33 6.42
CA LEU A 33 3.10 -13.87 6.29
C LEU A 33 2.02 -13.28 7.23
N PRO A 34 2.27 -12.12 7.86
CA PRO A 34 1.28 -11.48 8.70
C PRO A 34 0.09 -10.99 7.86
N SER A 35 -1.10 -11.05 8.46
CA SER A 35 -2.29 -10.40 7.89
C SER A 35 -2.07 -8.89 7.79
N ILE A 36 -2.46 -8.30 6.66
CA ILE A 36 -2.36 -6.85 6.45
C ILE A 36 -3.50 -6.17 7.20
N THR A 37 -3.19 -5.59 8.36
CA THR A 37 -4.18 -4.95 9.24
C THR A 37 -3.72 -3.56 9.62
N PHE A 38 -4.37 -2.54 9.07
CA PHE A 38 -4.10 -1.14 9.39
C PHE A 38 -4.89 -0.72 10.63
N SER A 39 -4.33 0.23 11.39
CA SER A 39 -5.07 0.95 12.43
C SER A 39 -6.26 1.69 11.83
N ASN A 40 -7.26 2.01 12.66
CA ASN A 40 -8.29 3.00 12.31
C ASN A 40 -7.67 4.31 11.82
N TRP A 41 -8.43 5.08 11.04
CA TRP A 41 -8.05 6.43 10.63
C TRP A 41 -7.84 7.32 11.87
N MET A 42 -6.61 7.79 12.03
CA MET A 42 -6.20 8.68 13.11
C MET A 42 -5.97 10.08 12.53
N PRO A 43 -6.50 11.15 13.14
CA PRO A 43 -6.10 12.51 12.78
C PRO A 43 -4.58 12.64 12.79
N TRP A 44 -4.00 13.31 11.80
CA TRP A 44 -2.55 13.40 11.65
C TRP A 44 -1.85 14.00 12.88
N THR A 45 -2.50 14.96 13.54
CA THR A 45 -2.05 15.56 14.80
C THR A 45 -1.95 14.54 15.94
N ASN A 46 -2.76 13.48 15.91
CA ASN A 46 -2.79 12.39 16.88
C ASN A 46 -2.01 11.14 16.46
N ARG A 47 -1.30 11.16 15.32
CA ARG A 47 -0.59 9.98 14.76
C ARG A 47 0.30 9.23 15.75
N ILE A 48 0.88 9.94 16.72
CA ILE A 48 1.76 9.35 17.74
C ILE A 48 1.05 8.36 18.69
N LYS A 49 -0.28 8.32 18.68
CA LYS A 49 -1.12 7.42 19.47
C LYS A 49 -1.32 6.05 18.82
N ILE A 50 -0.94 5.87 17.55
CA ILE A 50 -1.00 4.57 16.89
C ILE A 50 -0.02 3.61 17.57
N SER A 51 -0.47 2.40 17.90
CA SER A 51 0.38 1.38 18.53
C SER A 51 1.48 0.90 17.58
N GLY A 52 2.62 0.47 18.12
CA GLY A 52 3.70 -0.14 17.33
C GLY A 52 4.51 0.82 16.44
N ILE A 53 4.30 2.14 16.51
CA ILE A 53 4.96 3.13 15.63
C ILE A 53 6.48 3.24 15.77
N GLY A 54 7.06 2.56 16.75
CA GLY A 54 8.51 2.35 16.86
C GLY A 54 9.07 1.37 15.84
N LYS A 55 8.23 0.63 15.11
CA LYS A 55 8.63 -0.39 14.13
C LYS A 55 8.55 0.13 12.69
N PRO A 56 9.26 -0.50 11.74
CA PRO A 56 9.04 -0.31 10.31
C PRO A 56 7.62 -0.73 9.89
N GLY A 57 7.20 -0.34 8.68
CA GLY A 57 5.89 -0.73 8.20
C GLY A 57 5.34 0.17 7.11
N LEU A 58 4.02 0.15 6.98
CA LEU A 58 3.26 0.90 5.98
C LEU A 58 2.36 1.94 6.62
N TYR A 59 1.96 2.92 5.83
CA TYR A 59 0.92 3.87 6.20
C TYR A 59 0.22 4.42 4.97
N ALA A 60 -1.06 4.70 5.11
CA ALA A 60 -1.86 5.43 4.13
C ALA A 60 -2.22 6.80 4.71
N LEU A 61 -2.20 7.83 3.87
CA LEU A 61 -2.69 9.16 4.18
C LEU A 61 -3.91 9.46 3.31
N ALA A 62 -4.92 10.06 3.92
CA ALA A 62 -6.14 10.44 3.25
C ALA A 62 -6.65 11.80 3.75
N HIS A 63 -7.39 12.50 2.89
CA HIS A 63 -8.11 13.70 3.27
C HIS A 63 -9.59 13.40 3.50
N PHE A 64 -10.06 13.57 4.74
CA PHE A 64 -11.48 13.42 5.07
C PHE A 64 -12.02 14.69 5.70
N VAL A 65 -13.26 15.03 5.37
CA VAL A 65 -14.06 15.97 6.18
C VAL A 65 -14.50 15.27 7.47
N LYS A 66 -14.93 14.01 7.37
CA LYS A 66 -15.22 13.10 8.48
C LYS A 66 -14.72 11.71 8.10
N PRO A 67 -13.81 11.09 8.87
CA PRO A 67 -13.29 9.78 8.51
C PRO A 67 -14.37 8.70 8.67
N PRO A 68 -14.37 7.65 7.83
CA PRO A 68 -15.22 6.49 8.03
C PRO A 68 -14.82 5.75 9.32
N SER A 69 -15.77 5.06 9.94
CA SER A 69 -15.53 4.23 11.13
C SER A 69 -14.68 3.00 10.82
N THR A 70 -14.74 2.51 9.58
CA THR A 70 -13.94 1.40 9.07
C THR A 70 -12.88 1.91 8.10
N VAL A 71 -11.73 1.24 8.07
CA VAL A 71 -10.64 1.59 7.17
C VAL A 71 -10.80 0.82 5.87
N ASP A 72 -11.18 1.53 4.81
CA ASP A 72 -11.07 1.07 3.43
C ASP A 72 -9.84 1.72 2.77
N LEU A 73 -8.83 0.90 2.45
CA LEU A 73 -7.61 1.34 1.76
C LEU A 73 -7.79 1.53 0.26
N GLN A 74 -8.99 1.36 -0.26
CA GLN A 74 -9.35 1.59 -1.66
C GLN A 74 -10.26 2.82 -1.85
N THR A 75 -10.41 3.65 -0.83
CA THR A 75 -11.21 4.88 -0.90
C THR A 75 -10.46 5.97 -1.68
N GLN A 76 -11.17 6.79 -2.46
CA GLN A 76 -10.55 7.76 -3.38
C GLN A 76 -9.81 8.89 -2.64
N GLU A 77 -10.19 9.15 -1.38
CA GLU A 77 -9.61 10.14 -0.48
C GLU A 77 -8.16 9.86 -0.11
N ILE A 78 -7.66 8.64 -0.36
CA ILE A 78 -6.25 8.31 -0.19
C ILE A 78 -5.42 9.12 -1.17
N ILE A 79 -4.52 9.91 -0.60
CA ILE A 79 -3.60 10.78 -1.34
C ILE A 79 -2.20 10.19 -1.36
N TYR A 80 -1.84 9.31 -0.43
CA TYR A 80 -0.50 8.76 -0.32
C TYR A 80 -0.48 7.38 0.34
N VAL A 81 0.29 6.45 -0.22
CA VAL A 81 0.72 5.21 0.44
C VAL A 81 2.24 5.24 0.57
N GLY A 82 2.71 5.18 1.81
CA GLY A 82 4.12 5.20 2.15
C GLY A 82 4.55 3.98 2.95
N GLU A 83 5.85 3.73 2.91
CA GLU A 83 6.51 2.69 3.66
C GLU A 83 7.82 3.17 4.29
N THR A 84 8.30 2.38 5.24
CA THR A 84 9.66 2.43 5.74
C THR A 84 10.11 1.02 6.12
N CYS A 85 11.36 0.68 5.78
CA CYS A 85 11.97 -0.61 6.09
C CYS A 85 13.05 -0.47 7.16
N ASP A 86 13.87 0.58 7.08
CA ASP A 86 15.06 0.76 7.93
C ASP A 86 14.88 1.83 9.02
N GLN A 87 13.68 2.42 9.10
CA GLN A 87 13.31 3.42 10.10
C GLN A 87 11.96 3.05 10.71
N SER A 88 11.72 3.54 11.91
CA SER A 88 10.39 3.49 12.51
C SER A 88 9.38 4.34 11.74
N LEU A 89 8.10 3.95 11.78
CA LEU A 89 7.00 4.78 11.29
C LEU A 89 7.04 6.18 11.92
N ARG A 90 7.35 6.29 13.22
CA ARG A 90 7.50 7.57 13.91
C ARG A 90 8.53 8.49 13.23
N GLN A 91 9.73 7.98 12.94
CA GLN A 91 10.78 8.74 12.26
C GLN A 91 10.34 9.14 10.86
N ARG A 92 9.76 8.20 10.11
CA ARG A 92 9.31 8.44 8.73
C ARG A 92 8.20 9.49 8.66
N TRP A 93 7.24 9.44 9.58
CA TRP A 93 6.19 10.45 9.69
C TRP A 93 6.71 11.81 10.12
N GLY A 94 7.75 11.86 10.96
CA GLY A 94 8.45 13.11 11.29
C GLY A 94 9.07 13.75 10.05
N GLN A 95 9.74 12.96 9.20
CA GLN A 95 10.28 13.44 7.92
C GLN A 95 9.18 13.94 6.98
N PHE A 96 8.08 13.18 6.85
CA PHE A 96 6.92 13.63 6.09
C PHE A 96 6.41 14.96 6.62
N HIS A 97 6.19 15.08 7.94
CA HIS A 97 5.66 16.29 8.58
C HIS A 97 6.51 17.53 8.23
N ARG A 98 7.82 17.43 8.44
CA ARG A 98 8.76 18.52 8.12
C ARG A 98 8.69 18.94 6.65
N CYS A 99 8.57 18.00 5.73
CA CYS A 99 8.48 18.33 4.30
C CYS A 99 7.10 18.90 3.94
N ALA A 100 6.03 18.31 4.48
CA ALA A 100 4.64 18.60 4.13
C ALA A 100 4.08 19.88 4.78
N PHE A 101 4.68 20.35 5.88
CA PHE A 101 4.17 21.49 6.67
C PHE A 101 5.22 22.55 6.98
N GLU A 102 6.51 22.25 6.83
CA GLU A 102 7.60 23.22 7.08
C GLU A 102 8.44 23.50 5.82
N GLY A 103 8.04 22.98 4.65
CA GLY A 103 8.73 23.19 3.38
C GLY A 103 10.14 22.57 3.29
N LYS A 104 10.50 21.66 4.20
CA LYS A 104 11.82 21.01 4.21
C LYS A 104 11.96 19.94 3.12
N LYS A 105 13.20 19.49 2.90
CA LYS A 105 13.55 18.41 1.95
C LYS A 105 13.78 17.08 2.68
N GLY A 106 13.83 15.98 1.92
CA GLY A 106 14.21 14.64 2.42
C GLY A 106 13.09 13.60 2.43
N HIS A 107 11.87 13.95 2.02
CA HIS A 107 10.77 12.99 1.88
C HIS A 107 9.89 13.32 0.66
N SER A 108 9.99 12.54 -0.41
CA SER A 108 9.29 12.82 -1.69
C SER A 108 7.77 12.99 -1.54
N GLY A 109 7.13 12.13 -0.73
CA GLY A 109 5.69 12.24 -0.47
C GLY A 109 5.30 13.54 0.24
N GLY A 110 6.12 14.02 1.18
CA GLY A 110 5.86 15.27 1.90
C GLY A 110 6.15 16.50 1.04
N ILE A 111 7.18 16.44 0.19
CA ILE A 111 7.46 17.49 -0.81
C ILE A 111 6.29 17.61 -1.80
N THR A 112 5.77 16.48 -2.28
CA THR A 112 4.63 16.47 -3.20
C THR A 112 3.37 17.00 -2.50
N TYR A 113 3.14 16.58 -1.26
CA TYR A 113 2.05 17.11 -0.45
C TYR A 113 2.14 18.64 -0.29
N TRP A 114 3.31 19.17 0.05
CA TRP A 114 3.54 20.61 0.16
C TRP A 114 3.17 21.35 -1.13
N LYS A 115 3.62 20.84 -2.28
CA LYS A 115 3.32 21.44 -3.59
C LYS A 115 1.83 21.43 -3.92
N LEU A 116 1.13 20.35 -3.61
CA LEU A 116 -0.28 20.17 -3.98
C LEU A 116 -1.26 20.83 -3.00
N PHE A 117 -0.93 20.86 -1.70
CA PHE A 117 -1.88 21.26 -0.65
C PHE A 117 -1.40 22.45 0.19
N GLY A 118 -0.18 22.96 -0.05
CA GLY A 118 0.36 24.15 0.59
C GLY A 118 0.53 24.07 2.11
N GLY A 119 0.53 22.86 2.69
CA GLY A 119 0.63 22.65 4.14
C GLY A 119 -0.58 23.13 4.96
N LYS A 120 -1.69 23.54 4.34
CA LYS A 120 -2.83 24.17 5.03
C LYS A 120 -3.91 23.21 5.52
N THR A 121 -3.85 21.94 5.11
CA THR A 121 -4.94 20.96 5.30
C THR A 121 -4.63 19.92 6.39
N ILE A 122 -3.86 20.30 7.42
CA ILE A 122 -3.46 19.37 8.48
C ILE A 122 -4.65 18.79 9.24
N ASP A 123 -5.71 19.58 9.44
CA ASP A 123 -6.91 19.18 10.20
C ASP A 123 -7.78 18.17 9.46
N GLN A 124 -7.63 18.10 8.13
CA GLN A 124 -8.33 17.13 7.27
C GLN A 124 -7.46 15.92 6.96
N LEU A 125 -6.19 15.90 7.39
CA LEU A 125 -5.26 14.82 7.11
C LEU A 125 -5.40 13.72 8.15
N PHE A 126 -5.65 12.50 7.68
CA PHE A 126 -5.72 11.30 8.50
C PHE A 126 -4.64 10.31 8.06
N VAL A 127 -4.23 9.47 9.01
CA VAL A 127 -3.29 8.38 8.78
C VAL A 127 -3.85 7.07 9.32
N ALA A 128 -3.72 6.02 8.53
CA ALA A 128 -3.85 4.64 8.98
C ALA A 128 -2.45 4.00 8.91
N GLY A 129 -1.99 3.41 9.99
CA GLY A 129 -0.66 2.80 10.09
C GLY A 129 -0.74 1.28 10.21
N PHE A 130 0.21 0.58 9.58
CA PHE A 130 0.42 -0.85 9.75
C PHE A 130 1.90 -1.10 10.09
N PRO A 131 2.25 -1.09 11.39
CA PRO A 131 3.56 -1.54 11.84
C PRO A 131 3.72 -3.03 11.53
N VAL A 132 4.82 -3.39 10.90
CA VAL A 132 5.13 -4.79 10.57
C VAL A 132 6.05 -5.36 11.64
N ASP A 133 5.71 -6.56 12.09
CA ASP A 133 6.37 -7.29 13.16
C ASP A 133 6.28 -8.79 12.91
N GLY A 134 7.09 -9.57 13.62
CA GLY A 134 7.05 -11.04 13.55
C GLY A 134 7.61 -11.64 12.26
N LEU A 135 8.30 -10.84 11.45
CA LEU A 135 9.11 -11.28 10.30
C LEU A 135 10.59 -11.10 10.61
N SER A 136 11.44 -11.93 10.00
CA SER A 136 12.90 -11.73 10.06
C SER A 136 13.32 -10.43 9.36
N ASP A 137 14.52 -9.96 9.68
CA ASP A 137 15.09 -8.76 9.06
C ASP A 137 15.26 -8.91 7.55
N GLU A 138 15.43 -10.14 7.02
CA GLU A 138 15.46 -10.37 5.57
C GLU A 138 14.08 -10.28 4.92
N LEU A 139 13.04 -10.80 5.59
CA LEU A 139 11.69 -10.91 5.01
C LEU A 139 10.85 -9.63 5.19
N SER A 140 11.02 -8.93 6.31
CA SER A 140 10.28 -7.70 6.64
C SER A 140 10.33 -6.64 5.52
N PRO A 141 11.50 -6.22 4.99
CA PRO A 141 11.56 -5.22 3.93
C PRO A 141 10.91 -5.69 2.62
N LEU A 142 11.02 -6.99 2.30
CA LEU A 142 10.40 -7.57 1.10
C LEU A 142 8.89 -7.54 1.21
N PHE A 143 8.34 -7.98 2.34
CA PHE A 143 6.91 -7.94 2.63
C PHE A 143 6.37 -6.50 2.58
N ILE A 144 7.03 -5.56 3.26
CA ILE A 144 6.62 -4.16 3.30
C ILE A 144 6.53 -3.57 1.88
N ARG A 145 7.56 -3.77 1.05
CA ARG A 145 7.59 -3.27 -0.33
C ARG A 145 6.55 -3.93 -1.22
N TYR A 146 6.32 -5.24 -1.04
CA TYR A 146 5.26 -5.97 -1.72
C TYR A 146 3.89 -5.38 -1.41
N VAL A 147 3.55 -5.24 -0.12
CA VAL A 147 2.24 -4.70 0.30
C VAL A 147 2.03 -3.29 -0.23
N LYS A 148 3.05 -2.42 -0.17
CA LYS A 148 2.94 -1.05 -0.69
C LYS A 148 2.65 -1.02 -2.19
N ARG A 149 3.34 -1.85 -2.98
CA ARG A 149 3.11 -1.94 -4.44
C ARG A 149 1.73 -2.52 -4.74
N LYS A 150 1.30 -3.54 -4.00
CA LYS A 150 -0.06 -4.11 -4.11
C LYS A 150 -1.13 -3.05 -3.87
N LEU A 151 -1.04 -2.29 -2.78
CA LEU A 151 -2.02 -1.24 -2.44
C LEU A 151 -2.11 -0.14 -3.51
N ILE A 152 -0.97 0.34 -4.01
CA ILE A 152 -0.95 1.36 -5.07
C ILE A 152 -1.54 0.81 -6.37
N LEU A 153 -1.21 -0.44 -6.73
CA LEU A 153 -1.77 -1.09 -7.91
C LEU A 153 -3.28 -1.25 -7.79
N GLU A 154 -3.79 -1.76 -6.67
CA GLU A 154 -5.23 -1.93 -6.43
C GLU A 154 -5.97 -0.59 -6.49
N TYR A 155 -5.41 0.47 -5.90
CA TYR A 155 -5.96 1.82 -6.02
C TYR A 155 -6.00 2.27 -7.48
N ALA A 156 -4.91 2.11 -8.22
CA ALA A 156 -4.82 2.54 -9.62
C ALA A 156 -5.74 1.74 -10.55
N VAL A 157 -5.93 0.44 -10.30
CA VAL A 157 -6.91 -0.39 -11.02
C VAL A 157 -8.33 0.12 -10.78
N LYS A 158 -8.67 0.49 -9.53
CA LYS A 158 -10.00 0.97 -9.18
C LYS A 158 -10.30 2.38 -9.70
N TRP A 159 -9.33 3.29 -9.64
CA TRP A 159 -9.53 4.72 -9.90
C TRP A 159 -8.88 5.23 -11.19
N GLY A 160 -8.20 4.36 -11.94
CA GLY A 160 -7.51 4.69 -13.19
C GLY A 160 -6.20 5.48 -13.02
N ILE A 161 -5.81 5.81 -11.78
CA ILE A 161 -4.62 6.61 -11.49
C ILE A 161 -4.07 6.27 -10.09
N ALA A 162 -2.76 6.42 -9.88
CA ALA A 162 -2.17 6.28 -8.55
C ALA A 162 -2.57 7.46 -7.62
N PRO A 163 -2.45 7.30 -6.28
CA PRO A 163 -2.70 8.41 -5.36
C PRO A 163 -1.86 9.64 -5.69
N LYS A 164 -2.39 10.84 -5.45
CA LYS A 164 -1.80 12.13 -5.89
C LYS A 164 -0.33 12.31 -5.49
N CYS A 165 0.06 11.86 -4.29
CA CYS A 165 1.43 11.95 -3.78
C CYS A 165 2.30 10.73 -4.10
N ASN A 166 1.80 9.78 -4.91
CA ASN A 166 2.52 8.61 -5.41
C ASN A 166 2.79 8.67 -6.92
N LEU A 167 2.36 9.71 -7.61
CA LEU A 167 2.69 9.97 -9.02
C LEU A 167 4.20 10.22 -9.12
N LYS A 168 4.91 9.32 -9.79
CA LYS A 168 6.33 9.44 -10.14
C LYS A 168 6.47 9.26 -11.64
#